data_AF-A0A7S0K3J5-F1
#
_entry.id   AF-A0A7S0K3J5-F1
#
_cell.length_a   1.000
_cell.length_b   1.000
_cell.length_c   1.000
_cell.angle_alpha   90.00
_cell.angle_beta   90.00
_cell.angle_gamma   90.00
#
_symmetry.space_group_name_H-M   'P 1'
#
loop_
_entity.id
_entity.type
_entity.pdbx_description
1 polymer ?
#
loop_
_entity_poly.entity_id
_entity_poly.type
_entity_poly.pdbx_seq_one_letter_code
_entity_poly.pdbx_strand_id
1 'polypeptide(L)'
;ANASIPPEQSVNVELGGQYDSADGKLTTRFGIFRATKLQERNTDPLNTNVVTLSGKRHAAGLDVDITGRITDAWEVYGSFTWMPVAAIDISSATGGELQGSRPSLTPRYSGS
;
A
#
# COMPACT_ATOMS: atom_id res chain seq x y z
N ALA A 1 -6.90 7.20 31.06
CA ALA A 1 -6.17 8.30 30.38
C ALA A 1 -5.48 7.71 29.17
N ASN A 2 -5.65 8.29 27.98
CA ASN A 2 -4.86 7.87 26.82
C ASN A 2 -3.39 8.09 27.19
N ALA A 3 -2.61 7.02 27.25
CA ALA A 3 -1.16 7.14 27.40
C ALA A 3 -0.65 8.10 26.33
N SER A 4 0.44 8.82 26.60
CA SER A 4 1.06 9.80 25.69
C SER A 4 1.69 9.08 24.48
N ILE A 5 0.87 8.39 23.68
CA ILE A 5 1.28 7.60 22.53
C ILE A 5 1.14 8.51 21.29
N PRO A 6 2.22 8.66 20.50
CA PRO A 6 2.20 9.55 19.35
C PRO A 6 1.24 9.01 18.26
N PRO A 7 0.67 9.89 17.43
CA PRO A 7 -0.40 9.52 16.50
C PRO A 7 0.08 8.54 15.43
N GLU A 8 -0.84 7.77 14.87
CA GLU A 8 -0.56 6.97 13.67
C GLU A 8 -0.06 7.87 12.53
N GLN A 9 1.01 7.46 11.85
CA GLN A 9 1.68 8.25 10.81
C GLN A 9 1.92 7.41 9.55
N SER A 10 1.98 8.08 8.41
CA SER A 10 2.31 7.48 7.12
C SER A 10 3.44 8.25 6.43
N VAL A 11 4.41 7.52 5.90
CA VAL A 11 5.52 8.05 5.12
C VAL A 11 5.52 7.35 3.77
N ASN A 12 5.27 8.11 2.71
CA ASN A 12 5.19 7.59 1.34
C ASN A 12 6.26 8.27 0.48
N VAL A 13 6.91 7.46 -0.37
CA VAL A 13 7.84 7.92 -1.40
C VAL A 13 7.40 7.30 -2.71
N GLU A 14 7.20 8.13 -3.72
CA GLU A 14 6.65 7.73 -5.00
C GLU A 14 7.43 8.39 -6.13
N LEU A 15 7.60 7.64 -7.22
CA LEU A 15 8.15 8.14 -8.48
C LEU A 15 7.32 7.57 -9.61
N GLY A 16 6.83 8.43 -10.49
CA GLY A 16 6.00 8.00 -11.60
C GLY A 16 6.03 8.95 -12.77
N GLY A 17 5.32 8.54 -13.81
CA GLY A 17 5.16 9.29 -15.05
C GLY A 17 3.76 9.10 -15.62
N GLN A 18 3.39 10.05 -16.45
CA GLN A 18 2.21 9.97 -17.30
C GLN A 18 2.65 10.17 -18.74
N TYR A 19 2.03 9.42 -19.63
CA TYR A 19 2.13 9.57 -21.07
C TYR A 19 0.74 9.79 -21.64
N ASP A 20 0.62 10.79 -22.50
CA ASP A 20 -0.58 11.04 -23.29
C ASP A 20 -0.23 10.86 -24.77
N SER A 21 -1.10 10.20 -25.53
CA SER A 21 -0.95 10.05 -26.97
C SER A 21 -0.96 11.42 -27.66
N ALA A 22 -0.36 11.50 -28.85
CA ALA A 22 -0.26 12.76 -29.59
C ALA A 22 -1.64 13.39 -29.92
N ASP A 23 -2.67 12.56 -30.05
CA ASP A 23 -4.06 12.98 -30.29
C ASP A 23 -4.87 13.17 -28.99
N GLY A 24 -4.25 12.94 -27.82
CA GLY A 24 -4.86 13.08 -26.50
C GLY A 24 -5.95 12.05 -26.18
N LYS A 25 -6.11 11.01 -26.99
CA LYS A 25 -7.19 10.01 -26.82
C LYS A 25 -6.83 8.87 -25.87
N LEU A 26 -5.55 8.64 -25.59
CA LEU A 26 -5.08 7.57 -24.71
C LEU A 26 -4.11 8.14 -23.67
N THR A 27 -4.38 7.85 -22.40
CA THR A 27 -3.51 8.19 -21.27
C THR A 27 -3.01 6.90 -20.62
N THR A 28 -1.71 6.85 -20.34
CA THR A 28 -1.09 5.79 -19.54
C THR A 28 -0.36 6.42 -18.36
N ARG A 29 -0.57 5.89 -17.16
CA ARG A 29 0.19 6.27 -15.95
C ARG A 29 0.96 5.08 -15.45
N PHE A 30 2.13 5.33 -14.89
CA PHE A 30 2.91 4.32 -14.20
C PHE A 30 3.61 4.94 -13.01
N GLY A 31 3.81 4.16 -11.97
CA GLY A 31 4.50 4.60 -10.76
C GLY A 31 5.16 3.44 -10.03
N ILE A 32 6.22 3.75 -9.33
CA ILE A 32 6.77 2.91 -8.27
C ILE A 32 6.54 3.63 -6.94
N PHE A 33 6.19 2.86 -5.91
CA PHE A 33 5.85 3.41 -4.61
C PHE A 33 6.50 2.63 -3.48
N ARG A 34 6.74 3.32 -2.38
CA ARG A 34 6.99 2.74 -1.06
C ARG A 34 6.18 3.49 -0.01
N ALA A 35 5.27 2.80 0.64
CA ALA A 35 4.47 3.30 1.75
C ALA A 35 4.90 2.64 3.05
N THR A 36 5.12 3.44 4.10
CA THR A 36 5.45 2.97 5.45
C THR A 36 4.46 3.55 6.43
N LYS A 37 3.76 2.68 7.15
CA LYS A 37 2.87 3.04 8.24
C LYS A 37 3.61 2.89 9.56
N LEU A 38 3.59 3.94 10.37
CA LEU A 38 4.27 4.05 11.66
C LEU A 38 3.23 4.18 12.78
N GLN A 39 3.61 3.76 13.98
CA GLN A 39 2.78 3.91 15.19
C GLN A 39 1.40 3.26 15.02
N GLU A 40 1.37 2.12 14.34
CA GLU A 40 0.16 1.34 14.21
C GLU A 40 -0.26 0.75 15.56
N ARG A 41 -1.57 0.58 15.74
CA ARG A 41 -2.14 -0.05 16.91
C ARG A 41 -1.65 -1.49 17.10
N ASN A 42 -1.02 -1.71 18.25
CA ASN A 42 -0.60 -2.98 18.81
C ASN A 42 -1.27 -3.20 20.17
N THR A 43 -1.40 -4.45 20.58
CA THR A 43 -1.90 -4.82 21.92
C THR A 43 -0.73 -5.26 22.80
N ASP A 44 -0.63 -4.79 24.04
CA ASP A 44 0.45 -5.20 24.94
C ASP A 44 0.41 -6.74 25.14
N PRO A 45 1.52 -7.45 24.89
CA PRO A 45 1.55 -8.90 24.95
C PRO A 45 1.45 -9.45 26.38
N LEU A 46 1.76 -8.65 27.40
CA LEU A 46 1.64 -8.99 28.82
C LEU A 46 0.30 -8.56 29.43
N ASN A 47 -0.39 -7.57 28.82
CA ASN A 47 -1.72 -7.13 29.22
C ASN A 47 -2.58 -6.78 27.99
N THR A 48 -3.39 -7.72 27.53
CA THR A 48 -4.18 -7.56 26.31
C THR A 48 -5.25 -6.46 26.35
N ASN A 49 -5.49 -5.84 27.50
CA ASN A 49 -6.38 -4.68 27.64
C ASN A 49 -5.67 -3.34 27.40
N VAL A 50 -4.35 -3.34 27.23
CA VAL A 50 -3.54 -2.16 26.97
C VAL A 50 -3.21 -2.09 25.48
N VAL A 51 -3.54 -0.95 24.88
CA VAL A 51 -3.24 -0.67 23.48
C VAL A 51 -2.02 0.25 23.41
N THR A 52 -1.06 -0.10 22.55
CA THR A 52 0.14 0.69 22.25
C THR A 52 0.15 1.09 20.77
N LEU A 53 0.74 2.22 20.43
CA LEU A 53 0.92 2.68 19.04
C LEU A 53 2.38 2.47 18.63
N SER A 54 2.79 1.21 18.59
CA SER A 54 4.18 0.78 18.39
C SER A 54 4.39 -0.03 17.10
N GLY A 55 3.31 -0.37 16.40
CA GLY A 55 3.35 -1.17 15.20
C GLY A 55 3.98 -0.42 14.03
N LYS A 56 4.52 -1.18 13.09
CA LYS A 56 5.08 -0.65 11.85
C LYS A 56 4.89 -1.67 10.75
N ARG A 57 4.51 -1.21 9.57
CA ARG A 57 4.46 -2.03 8.35
C ARG A 57 4.87 -1.21 7.14
N HIS A 58 5.34 -1.88 6.11
CA HIS A 58 5.62 -1.24 4.83
C HIS A 58 5.13 -2.09 3.66
N ALA A 59 4.85 -1.40 2.56
CA ALA A 59 4.54 -1.99 1.27
C ALA A 59 5.29 -1.22 0.18
N ALA A 60 5.70 -1.93 -0.86
CA ALA A 60 6.28 -1.31 -2.05
C ALA A 60 5.90 -2.11 -3.30
N GLY A 61 5.72 -1.39 -4.39
CA GLY A 61 5.21 -1.95 -5.62
C GLY A 61 5.26 -0.99 -6.78
N LEU A 62 4.55 -1.40 -7.82
CA LEU A 62 4.39 -0.69 -9.07
C LEU A 62 2.90 -0.68 -9.43
N ASP A 63 2.45 0.47 -9.93
CA ASP A 63 1.11 0.68 -10.46
C ASP A 63 1.21 1.09 -11.93
N VAL A 64 0.26 0.59 -12.73
CA VAL A 64 0.06 0.97 -14.13
C VAL A 64 -1.42 1.16 -14.38
N ASP A 65 -1.77 2.29 -15.01
CA ASP A 65 -3.12 2.58 -15.45
C ASP A 65 -3.12 2.92 -16.93
N ILE A 66 -4.12 2.42 -17.66
CA ILE A 66 -4.43 2.78 -19.04
C ILE A 66 -5.89 3.20 -19.15
N THR A 67 -6.14 4.30 -19.86
CA THR A 67 -7.49 4.84 -20.05
C THR A 67 -7.59 5.54 -21.39
N GLY A 68 -8.66 5.27 -22.12
CA GLY A 68 -9.01 5.98 -23.34
C GLY A 68 -9.07 5.06 -24.56
N ARG A 69 -8.86 5.62 -25.75
CA ARG A 69 -9.06 4.92 -27.02
C ARG A 69 -7.73 4.49 -27.63
N ILE A 70 -7.56 3.19 -27.81
CA ILE A 70 -6.43 2.64 -28.58
C ILE A 70 -6.69 2.87 -30.08
N THR A 71 -7.95 2.74 -30.51
CA THR A 71 -8.41 3.07 -31.87
C THR A 71 -9.79 3.74 -31.78
N ASP A 72 -10.28 4.28 -32.89
CA ASP A 72 -11.65 4.83 -32.94
C ASP A 72 -12.75 3.78 -32.68
N ALA A 73 -12.44 2.48 -32.70
CA ALA A 73 -13.40 1.43 -32.36
C ALA A 73 -13.15 0.77 -30.99
N TRP A 74 -12.02 1.07 -30.33
CA TRP A 74 -11.60 0.37 -29.10
C TRP A 74 -11.28 1.36 -27.98
N GLU A 75 -12.11 1.33 -26.95
CA GLU A 75 -11.96 2.09 -25.71
C GLU A 75 -11.64 1.13 -24.56
N VAL A 76 -10.62 1.47 -23.79
CA VAL A 76 -10.09 0.64 -22.71
C VAL A 76 -9.97 1.43 -21.42
N TYR A 77 -10.21 0.73 -20.32
CA TYR A 77 -9.92 1.16 -18.97
C TYR A 77 -9.28 -0.03 -18.29
N GLY A 78 -8.08 0.14 -17.76
CA GLY A 78 -7.36 -0.94 -17.13
C GLY A 78 -6.45 -0.42 -16.04
N SER A 79 -6.42 -1.11 -14.91
CA SER A 79 -5.45 -0.87 -13.85
C SER A 79 -4.74 -2.16 -13.48
N PHE A 80 -3.46 -2.07 -13.14
CA PHE A 80 -2.66 -3.19 -12.66
C PHE A 80 -1.69 -2.73 -11.58
N THR A 81 -1.73 -3.43 -10.45
CA THR A 81 -0.81 -3.25 -9.33
C THR A 81 -0.03 -4.52 -9.10
N TRP A 82 1.28 -4.39 -9.00
CA TRP A 82 2.19 -5.42 -8.52
C TRP A 82 2.88 -4.99 -7.23
N MET A 83 2.61 -5.69 -6.14
CA MET A 83 3.13 -5.37 -4.80
C MET A 83 3.96 -6.53 -4.24
N PRO A 84 5.21 -6.72 -4.71
CA PRO A 84 6.06 -7.82 -4.25
C PRO A 84 6.51 -7.67 -2.80
N VAL A 85 6.62 -6.43 -2.31
CA VAL A 85 7.06 -6.12 -0.95
C VAL A 85 5.85 -5.71 -0.13
N ALA A 86 5.54 -6.49 0.91
CA ALA A 86 4.72 -6.03 2.02
C ALA A 86 5.06 -6.87 3.26
N ALA A 87 5.35 -6.21 4.37
CA ALA A 87 5.77 -6.86 5.59
C ALA A 87 5.36 -6.05 6.82
N ILE A 88 5.10 -6.76 7.92
CA ILE A 88 4.90 -6.20 9.25
C ILE A 88 6.28 -6.11 9.91
N ASP A 89 6.79 -4.90 10.08
CA ASP A 89 8.11 -4.66 10.66
C ASP A 89 8.13 -4.81 12.18
N ILE A 90 7.05 -4.37 12.84
CA ILE A 90 6.89 -4.43 14.30
C ILE A 90 5.46 -4.86 14.60
N SER A 91 5.31 -5.99 15.32
CA SER A 91 4.03 -6.52 15.77
C SER A 91 4.15 -7.03 17.20
N SER A 92 3.12 -6.83 18.00
CA SER A 92 2.98 -7.49 19.31
C SER A 92 2.06 -8.70 19.26
N ALA A 93 1.54 -9.06 18.08
CA ALA A 93 0.64 -10.18 17.91
C ALA A 93 1.35 -11.51 18.20
N THR A 94 0.66 -12.39 18.92
CA THR A 94 1.11 -13.77 19.19
C THR A 94 0.51 -14.80 18.22
N GLY A 95 -0.33 -14.35 17.28
CA GLY A 95 -0.90 -15.15 16.20
C GLY A 95 -1.48 -14.27 15.08
N GLY A 96 -1.60 -14.81 13.87
CA GLY A 96 -2.08 -14.05 12.71
C GLY A 96 -1.03 -13.11 12.13
N GLU A 97 -1.20 -11.80 12.33
CA GLU A 97 -0.38 -10.69 11.81
C GLU A 97 0.98 -10.60 12.52
N LEU A 98 1.78 -11.65 12.44
CA LEU A 98 3.07 -11.77 13.11
C LEU A 98 4.14 -10.86 12.48
N GLN A 99 5.12 -10.44 13.28
CA GLN A 99 6.27 -9.70 12.77
C GLN A 99 7.01 -10.50 11.68
N GLY A 100 7.39 -9.82 10.60
CA GLY A 100 8.01 -10.40 9.41
C GLY A 100 7.03 -11.03 8.41
N SER A 101 5.77 -11.24 8.79
CA SER A 101 4.75 -11.77 7.89
C SER A 101 4.23 -10.69 6.93
N ARG A 102 3.65 -11.14 5.81
CA ARG A 102 2.91 -10.26 4.91
C ARG A 102 1.52 -9.99 5.52
N PRO A 103 1.07 -8.73 5.61
CA PRO A 103 -0.27 -8.45 6.13
C PRO A 103 -1.36 -9.19 5.34
N SER A 104 -2.40 -9.62 6.03
CA SER A 104 -3.59 -10.19 5.41
C SER A 104 -4.22 -9.20 4.43
N LEU A 105 -5.01 -9.73 3.50
CA LEU A 105 -5.74 -8.94 2.49
C LEU A 105 -4.85 -8.01 1.64
N THR A 106 -3.56 -8.32 1.56
CA THR A 106 -2.57 -7.54 0.79
C THR A 106 -2.11 -8.40 -0.39
N PRO A 107 -2.87 -8.48 -1.50
CA PRO A 107 -2.53 -9.34 -2.63
C PRO A 107 -1.20 -8.92 -3.26
N ARG A 108 -0.52 -9.85 -3.94
CA ARG A 108 0.70 -9.53 -4.71
C ARG A 108 0.36 -8.89 -6.05
N TYR A 109 -0.80 -9.23 -6.60
CA TYR A 109 -1.28 -8.77 -7.90
C TYR A 109 -2.75 -8.40 -7.77
N SER A 110 -3.12 -7.25 -8.32
CA SER A 110 -4.51 -6.81 -8.44
C SER A 110 -4.67 -6.01 -9.72
N GLY A 111 -5.89 -5.97 -10.25
CA GLY A 111 -6.21 -5.20 -11.43
C GLY A 111 -7.69 -5.29 -11.78
N SER A 112 -8.11 -4.43 -12.69
CA SER A 112 -9.48 -4.31 -13.20
C SER A 112 -9.47 -3.94 -14.67
#